data_AF-A0A0G1TU08-F1
#
_entry.id   AF-A0A0G1TU08-F1
#
_cell.length_a   1.000
_cell.length_b   1.000
_cell.length_c   1.000
_cell.angle_alpha   90.00
_cell.angle_beta   90.00
_cell.angle_gamma   90.00
#
_symmetry.space_group_name_H-M   'P 1'
#
loop_
_entity.id
_entity.type
_entity.pdbx_description
1 polymer ?
#
loop_
_entity_poly.entity_id
_entity_poly.type
_entity_poly.pdbx_seq_one_letter_code
_entity_poly.pdbx_strand_id
1 'polypeptide(L)'
;MAERFVINGGKKLEGEIEARGAKNAAFPLLAASLLTSKKCVIGNVPLIEDVFRMVEILKSVGAEVSWTGEREVTVRAAEIDSLKIDDKLVKRLRGSVLVLGSLLARCGKARLPRPGGCVIGVRPIDTHLNAFSQLGVDISYEGDHYGFKAGKTAESAVILDEFSVTGTENMMLFAALQPQKTVIRAADADYQV
;
A
#
# COMPACT_ATOMS: atom_id res chain seq x y z
N MET A 1 -19.53 5.74 25.43
CA MET A 1 -20.10 6.81 24.58
C MET A 1 -19.08 7.11 23.49
N ALA A 2 -19.50 7.33 22.25
CA ALA A 2 -18.58 7.74 21.19
C ALA A 2 -17.98 9.13 21.51
N GLU A 3 -16.71 9.32 21.18
CA GLU A 3 -16.09 10.65 21.22
C GLU A 3 -16.80 11.60 20.25
N ARG A 4 -16.89 12.88 20.61
CA ARG A 4 -17.58 13.90 19.82
C ARG A 4 -16.80 15.19 19.84
N PHE A 5 -16.70 15.85 18.69
CA PHE A 5 -16.21 17.22 18.60
C PHE A 5 -17.41 18.19 18.76
N VAL A 6 -17.33 19.10 19.71
CA VAL A 6 -18.31 20.19 19.89
C VAL A 6 -17.69 21.49 19.41
N ILE A 7 -18.22 22.04 18.32
CA ILE A 7 -17.70 23.27 17.71
C ILE A 7 -18.67 24.42 18.02
N ASN A 8 -18.18 25.45 18.71
CA ASN A 8 -18.90 26.69 18.94
C ASN A 8 -18.46 27.72 17.90
N GLY A 9 -19.33 28.00 16.92
CA GLY A 9 -19.03 28.90 15.79
C GLY A 9 -18.91 30.38 16.16
N GLY A 10 -18.73 31.22 15.14
CA GLY A 10 -18.68 32.70 15.30
C GLY A 10 -17.29 33.28 15.53
N LYS A 11 -16.23 32.46 15.54
CA LYS A 11 -14.84 32.91 15.66
C LYS A 11 -14.12 32.84 14.31
N LYS A 12 -13.53 33.95 13.87
CA LYS A 12 -12.61 33.97 12.72
C LYS A 12 -11.33 33.22 13.09
N LEU A 13 -10.82 32.38 12.18
CA LEU A 13 -9.52 31.72 12.37
C LEU A 13 -8.39 32.70 12.07
N GLU A 14 -7.39 32.74 12.95
CA GLU A 14 -6.15 33.51 12.81
C GLU A 14 -5.03 32.74 13.52
N GLY A 15 -3.86 32.66 12.89
CA GLY A 15 -2.68 31.95 13.40
C GLY A 15 -1.98 31.12 12.34
N GLU A 16 -1.01 30.33 12.77
CA GLU A 16 -0.17 29.48 11.94
C GLU A 16 -0.24 28.03 12.42
N ILE A 17 -0.12 27.09 11.49
CA ILE A 17 -0.02 25.66 11.79
C ILE A 17 1.13 25.04 11.01
N GLU A 18 1.77 24.04 11.60
CA GLU A 18 2.80 23.26 10.91
C GLU A 18 2.14 22.15 10.07
N ALA A 19 2.43 22.13 8.77
CA ALA A 19 1.99 21.04 7.89
C ALA A 19 2.77 19.76 8.23
N ARG A 20 2.04 18.71 8.63
CA ARG A 20 2.61 17.38 8.92
C ARG A 20 2.72 16.55 7.64
N GLY A 21 3.52 15.50 7.68
CA GLY A 21 3.71 14.62 6.53
C GLY A 21 2.41 14.06 5.95
N ALA A 22 2.41 13.87 4.64
CA ALA A 22 1.23 13.44 3.89
C ALA A 22 0.97 11.94 4.10
N LYS A 23 -0.26 11.60 4.50
CA LYS A 23 -0.69 10.19 4.62
C LYS A 23 -0.46 9.41 3.32
N ASN A 24 -0.84 10.02 2.19
CA ASN A 24 -0.80 9.35 0.90
C ASN A 24 0.64 9.12 0.41
N ALA A 25 1.63 9.86 0.91
CA ALA A 25 3.04 9.57 0.68
C ALA A 25 3.59 8.55 1.69
N ALA A 26 3.12 8.57 2.94
CA ALA A 26 3.58 7.64 3.98
C ALA A 26 3.23 6.18 3.65
N PHE A 27 2.08 5.94 3.02
CA PHE A 27 1.61 4.59 2.67
C PHE A 27 2.52 3.84 1.68
N PRO A 28 2.81 4.37 0.48
CA PRO A 28 3.70 3.72 -0.46
C PRO A 28 5.12 3.61 0.09
N LEU A 29 5.60 4.56 0.90
CA LEU A 29 6.91 4.45 1.56
C LEU A 29 6.97 3.31 2.58
N LEU A 30 5.91 3.15 3.40
CA LEU A 30 5.79 2.03 4.32
C LEU A 30 5.71 0.70 3.55
N ALA A 31 4.94 0.62 2.46
CA ALA A 31 4.90 -0.57 1.61
C ALA A 31 6.26 -0.85 0.94
N ALA A 32 6.96 0.17 0.46
CA ALA A 32 8.27 0.07 -0.18
C ALA A 32 9.34 -0.47 0.77
N SER A 33 9.21 -0.22 2.07
CA SER A 33 10.15 -0.78 3.06
C SER A 33 10.18 -2.31 3.07
N LEU A 34 9.12 -2.97 2.59
CA LEU A 34 9.10 -4.42 2.40
C LEU A 34 10.01 -4.88 1.27
N LEU A 35 10.44 -4.02 0.34
CA LEU A 35 11.28 -4.38 -0.82
C LEU A 35 12.75 -4.66 -0.45
N THR A 36 13.16 -4.41 0.80
CA THR A 36 14.53 -4.68 1.25
C THR A 36 14.59 -5.40 2.60
N SER A 37 15.64 -6.18 2.83
CA SER A 37 15.93 -6.80 4.15
C SER A 37 16.66 -5.84 5.10
N LYS A 38 17.13 -4.70 4.57
CA LYS A 38 17.81 -3.66 5.35
C LYS A 38 16.81 -2.84 6.16
N LYS A 39 17.30 -2.22 7.24
CA LYS A 39 16.51 -1.29 8.05
C LYS A 39 16.22 -0.01 7.24
N CYS A 40 14.95 0.33 7.13
CA CYS A 40 14.46 1.60 6.62
C CYS A 40 14.07 2.51 7.79
N VAL A 41 14.33 3.81 7.68
CA VAL A 41 13.92 4.83 8.66
C VAL A 41 13.08 5.85 7.91
N ILE A 42 11.83 6.05 8.33
CA ILE A 42 10.87 6.94 7.68
C ILE A 42 10.45 7.99 8.71
N GLY A 43 10.86 9.23 8.49
CA GLY A 43 10.52 10.38 9.33
C GLY A 43 9.28 11.13 8.86
N ASN A 44 8.84 12.11 9.65
CA ASN A 44 7.65 12.95 9.39
C ASN A 44 6.37 12.13 9.10
N VAL A 45 6.20 10.98 9.75
CA VAL A 45 5.03 10.13 9.56
C VAL A 45 3.83 10.71 10.32
N PRO A 46 2.64 10.87 9.70
CA PRO A 46 1.46 11.39 10.39
C PRO A 46 0.91 10.37 11.41
N LEU A 47 0.55 10.86 12.59
CA LEU A 47 -0.04 10.06 13.67
C LEU A 47 -1.55 9.96 13.50
N ILE A 48 -1.95 9.07 12.60
CA ILE A 48 -3.35 8.79 12.29
C ILE A 48 -3.60 7.29 12.23
N GLU A 49 -4.83 6.91 12.53
CA GLU A 49 -5.30 5.52 12.58
C GLU A 49 -4.90 4.70 11.35
N ASP A 50 -5.01 5.31 10.17
CA ASP A 50 -4.65 4.73 8.88
C ASP A 50 -3.18 4.28 8.81
N VAL A 51 -2.24 5.06 9.36
CA VAL A 51 -0.82 4.72 9.43
C VAL A 51 -0.57 3.63 10.45
N PHE A 52 -1.22 3.70 11.61
CA PHE A 52 -1.08 2.66 12.64
C PHE A 52 -1.53 1.29 12.10
N ARG A 53 -2.63 1.23 11.36
CA ARG A 53 -3.09 0.01 10.69
C ARG A 53 -2.11 -0.48 9.64
N MET A 54 -1.51 0.41 8.85
CA MET A 54 -0.47 0.03 7.89
C MET A 54 0.72 -0.62 8.60
N VAL A 55 1.17 -0.05 9.74
CA VAL A 55 2.22 -0.65 10.58
C VAL A 55 1.83 -2.04 11.09
N GLU A 56 0.59 -2.23 11.54
CA GLU A 56 0.09 -3.55 11.95
C GLU A 56 0.10 -4.57 10.80
N ILE A 57 -0.26 -4.15 9.59
CA ILE A 57 -0.20 -5.00 8.39
C ILE A 57 1.24 -5.42 8.08
N LEU A 58 2.20 -4.49 8.12
CA LEU A 58 3.61 -4.81 7.92
C LEU A 58 4.12 -5.82 8.96
N LYS A 59 3.72 -5.64 10.23
CA LYS A 59 4.05 -6.61 11.30
C LYS A 59 3.43 -7.98 11.04
N SER A 60 2.20 -8.04 10.53
CA SER A 60 1.51 -9.32 10.28
C SER A 60 2.23 -10.22 9.28
N VAL A 61 2.94 -9.63 8.31
CA VAL A 61 3.76 -10.38 7.34
C VAL A 61 5.16 -10.71 7.86
N GLY A 62 5.49 -10.35 9.10
CA GLY A 62 6.76 -10.65 9.76
C GLY A 62 7.77 -9.50 9.81
N ALA A 63 7.43 -8.29 9.32
CA ALA A 63 8.35 -7.17 9.41
C ALA A 63 8.50 -6.67 10.85
N GLU A 64 9.73 -6.38 11.26
CA GLU A 64 10.01 -5.69 12.53
C GLU A 64 9.72 -4.20 12.35
N VAL A 65 8.73 -3.66 13.07
CA VAL A 65 8.36 -2.24 12.98
C VAL A 65 8.33 -1.60 14.37
N SER A 66 9.06 -0.51 14.55
CA SER A 66 9.10 0.27 15.79
C SER A 66 9.03 1.77 15.54
N TRP A 67 8.39 2.47 16.46
CA TRP A 67 8.44 3.94 16.51
C TRP A 67 9.72 4.35 17.28
N THR A 68 10.59 5.11 16.63
CA THR A 68 11.89 5.54 17.20
C THR A 68 11.93 7.02 17.53
N GLY A 69 10.87 7.74 17.20
CA GLY A 69 10.57 9.10 17.61
C GLY A 69 9.06 9.34 17.50
N GLU A 70 8.59 10.55 17.84
CA GLU A 70 7.16 10.86 17.78
C GLU A 70 6.56 10.61 16.40
N ARG A 71 7.31 10.91 15.33
CA ARG A 71 6.86 10.80 13.92
C ARG A 71 7.87 10.06 13.06
N GLU A 72 8.60 9.14 13.66
CA GLU A 72 9.61 8.33 12.98
C GLU A 72 9.34 6.85 13.20
N VAL A 73 9.29 6.10 12.09
CA VAL A 73 9.09 4.66 12.08
C VAL A 73 10.31 4.00 11.46
N THR A 74 10.79 2.94 12.11
CA THR A 74 11.77 2.04 11.51
C THR A 74 11.14 0.72 11.13
N VAL A 75 11.47 0.23 9.94
CA VAL A 75 10.98 -1.04 9.39
C VAL A 75 12.17 -1.89 8.96
N ARG A 76 12.18 -3.16 9.37
CA ARG A 76 13.12 -4.16 8.87
C ARG A 76 12.36 -5.41 8.43
N ALA A 77 12.34 -5.64 7.11
CA ALA A 77 11.67 -6.78 6.49
C ALA A 77 12.68 -7.85 6.05
N ALA A 78 13.44 -8.36 7.03
CA ALA A 78 14.48 -9.37 6.79
C ALA A 78 13.87 -10.69 6.30
N GLU A 79 12.96 -11.24 7.10
CA GLU A 79 12.19 -12.46 6.80
C GLU A 79 10.71 -12.09 6.79
N ILE A 80 10.07 -12.20 5.64
CA ILE A 80 8.65 -11.89 5.48
C ILE A 80 7.93 -13.03 4.75
N ASP A 81 6.68 -13.25 5.14
CA ASP A 81 5.80 -14.25 4.53
C ASP A 81 4.49 -13.59 4.13
N SER A 82 4.31 -13.42 2.82
CA SER A 82 3.11 -12.85 2.23
C SER A 82 1.83 -13.62 2.57
N LEU A 83 1.93 -14.90 2.94
CA LEU A 83 0.77 -15.75 3.26
C LEU A 83 0.28 -15.58 4.70
N LYS A 84 1.03 -14.85 5.55
CA LYS A 84 0.66 -14.57 6.94
C LYS A 84 -0.06 -13.24 7.12
N ILE A 85 -0.31 -12.51 6.04
CA ILE A 85 -0.98 -11.21 6.12
C ILE A 85 -2.34 -11.33 6.82
N ASP A 86 -2.64 -10.42 7.74
CA ASP A 86 -3.90 -10.45 8.49
C ASP A 86 -5.04 -9.86 7.63
N ASP A 87 -5.94 -10.74 7.19
CA ASP A 87 -7.13 -10.38 6.40
C ASP A 87 -8.00 -9.30 7.06
N LYS A 88 -8.12 -9.32 8.39
CA LYS A 88 -8.98 -8.35 9.11
C LYS A 88 -8.38 -6.95 9.02
N LEU A 89 -7.06 -6.83 9.07
CA LEU A 89 -6.38 -5.54 8.93
C LEU A 89 -6.50 -5.02 7.50
N VAL A 90 -6.28 -5.89 6.50
CA VAL A 90 -6.41 -5.55 5.07
C VAL A 90 -7.84 -5.08 4.75
N LYS A 91 -8.88 -5.80 5.21
CA LYS A 91 -10.28 -5.41 4.99
C LYS A 91 -10.64 -4.06 5.62
N ARG A 92 -9.91 -3.61 6.66
CA ARG A 92 -10.14 -2.35 7.37
C ARG A 92 -9.38 -1.15 6.79
N LEU A 93 -8.37 -1.38 5.94
CA LEU A 93 -7.57 -0.33 5.34
C LEU A 93 -7.49 -0.51 3.83
N ARG A 94 -8.27 0.26 3.07
CA ARG A 94 -8.24 0.18 1.60
C ARG A 94 -6.83 0.39 0.99
N GLY A 95 -6.04 1.28 1.59
CA GLY A 95 -4.67 1.56 1.15
C GLY A 95 -3.70 0.37 1.32
N SER A 96 -4.10 -0.69 2.02
CA SER A 96 -3.30 -1.90 2.16
C SER A 96 -3.02 -2.58 0.83
N VAL A 97 -3.77 -2.29 -0.24
CA VAL A 97 -3.52 -2.84 -1.58
C VAL A 97 -2.08 -2.58 -2.04
N LEU A 98 -1.43 -1.51 -1.56
CA LEU A 98 -0.03 -1.19 -1.90
C LEU A 98 0.99 -2.20 -1.38
N VAL A 99 0.67 -2.97 -0.33
CA VAL A 99 1.58 -4.02 0.13
C VAL A 99 1.68 -5.16 -0.89
N LEU A 100 0.68 -5.30 -1.78
CA LEU A 100 0.65 -6.36 -2.80
C LEU A 100 1.86 -6.29 -3.73
N GLY A 101 2.16 -5.11 -4.28
CA GLY A 101 3.28 -4.92 -5.20
C GLY A 101 4.60 -5.32 -4.55
N SER A 102 4.86 -4.85 -3.33
CA SER A 102 6.08 -5.18 -2.59
C SER A 102 6.18 -6.66 -2.21
N LEU A 103 5.08 -7.26 -1.73
CA LEU A 103 5.05 -8.68 -1.36
C LEU A 103 5.24 -9.57 -2.59
N LEU A 104 4.60 -9.25 -3.71
CA LEU A 104 4.79 -10.01 -4.95
C LEU A 104 6.21 -9.91 -5.47
N ALA A 105 6.81 -8.72 -5.45
CA ALA A 105 8.19 -8.51 -5.87
C ALA A 105 9.19 -9.30 -5.01
N ARG A 106 8.94 -9.39 -3.70
CA ARG A 106 9.84 -10.05 -2.74
C ARG A 106 9.63 -11.54 -2.60
N CYS A 107 8.38 -11.97 -2.50
CA CYS A 107 8.00 -13.35 -2.18
C CYS A 107 7.63 -14.17 -3.42
N GLY A 108 7.42 -13.52 -4.57
CA GLY A 108 6.96 -14.17 -5.81
C GLY A 108 5.52 -14.67 -5.77
N LYS A 109 4.82 -14.48 -4.65
CA LYS A 109 3.41 -14.83 -4.44
C LYS A 109 2.81 -13.94 -3.37
N ALA A 110 1.50 -13.82 -3.38
CA ALA A 110 0.74 -13.16 -2.33
C ALA A 110 -0.69 -13.70 -2.30
N ARG A 111 -1.37 -13.53 -1.16
CA ARG A 111 -2.80 -13.81 -1.02
C ARG A 111 -3.43 -12.61 -0.34
N LEU A 112 -4.50 -12.08 -0.90
CA LEU A 112 -5.25 -10.99 -0.30
C LEU A 112 -6.75 -11.32 -0.25
N PRO A 113 -7.46 -10.90 0.81
CA PRO A 113 -8.90 -11.03 0.84
C PRO A 113 -9.52 -10.15 -0.24
N ARG A 114 -10.68 -10.58 -0.76
CA ARG A 114 -11.49 -9.73 -1.63
C ARG A 114 -11.86 -8.44 -0.88
N PRO A 115 -11.67 -7.26 -1.49
CA PRO A 115 -12.19 -6.02 -0.92
C PRO A 115 -13.69 -6.17 -0.70
N GLY A 116 -14.17 -5.81 0.49
CA GLY A 116 -15.60 -5.66 0.73
C GLY A 116 -16.18 -4.45 -0.02
N GLY A 117 -17.51 -4.27 0.05
CA GLY A 117 -18.15 -3.03 -0.37
C GLY A 117 -17.72 -1.85 0.52
N CYS A 118 -17.21 -0.77 -0.08
CA CYS A 118 -16.93 0.46 0.65
C CYS A 118 -18.22 1.28 0.78
N VAL A 119 -18.49 1.85 1.97
CA VAL A 119 -19.69 2.67 2.25
C VAL A 119 -19.80 3.90 1.33
N ILE A 120 -18.67 4.35 0.76
CA ILE A 120 -18.58 5.52 -0.11
C ILE A 120 -18.86 5.16 -1.60
N GLY A 121 -18.86 3.87 -1.97
CA GLY A 121 -19.13 3.39 -3.33
C GLY A 121 -18.31 2.16 -3.73
N VAL A 122 -18.66 1.54 -4.86
CA VAL A 122 -17.87 0.44 -5.47
C VAL A 122 -16.64 1.08 -6.09
N ARG A 123 -15.48 0.90 -5.45
CA ARG A 123 -14.20 1.20 -6.09
C ARG A 123 -13.48 -0.14 -6.23
N PRO A 124 -13.58 -0.78 -7.40
CA PRO A 124 -13.00 -2.09 -7.62
C PRO A 124 -11.47 -2.03 -7.56
N ILE A 125 -10.84 -3.21 -7.52
CA ILE A 125 -9.38 -3.34 -7.66
C ILE A 125 -8.98 -3.80 -9.06
N ASP A 126 -9.92 -3.76 -10.01
CA ASP A 126 -9.77 -4.28 -11.37
C ASP A 126 -8.54 -3.68 -12.06
N THR A 127 -8.32 -2.36 -11.92
CA THR A 127 -7.12 -1.67 -12.44
C THR A 127 -5.82 -2.34 -11.97
N HIS A 128 -5.75 -2.76 -10.71
CA HIS A 128 -4.57 -3.46 -10.19
C HIS A 128 -4.48 -4.88 -10.75
N LEU A 129 -5.58 -5.62 -10.77
CA LEU A 129 -5.62 -7.00 -11.27
C LEU A 129 -5.20 -7.06 -12.74
N ASN A 130 -5.76 -6.19 -13.57
CA ASN A 130 -5.45 -6.07 -15.00
C ASN A 130 -3.99 -5.69 -15.20
N ALA A 131 -3.47 -4.74 -14.42
CA ALA A 131 -2.08 -4.30 -14.52
C ALA A 131 -1.08 -5.41 -14.12
N PHE A 132 -1.34 -6.14 -13.03
CA PHE A 132 -0.52 -7.29 -12.64
C PHE A 132 -0.56 -8.42 -13.67
N SER A 133 -1.74 -8.71 -14.22
CA SER A 133 -1.92 -9.73 -15.27
C SER A 133 -1.10 -9.39 -16.53
N GLN A 134 -1.12 -8.14 -16.99
CA GLN A 134 -0.27 -7.65 -18.10
C GLN A 134 1.23 -7.88 -17.83
N LEU A 135 1.68 -7.73 -16.58
CA LEU A 135 3.06 -7.99 -16.18
C LEU A 135 3.38 -9.49 -15.94
N GLY A 136 2.47 -10.40 -16.30
CA GLY A 136 2.66 -11.84 -16.21
C GLY A 136 2.46 -12.42 -14.81
N VAL A 137 1.67 -11.76 -13.95
CA VAL A 137 1.24 -12.33 -12.67
C VAL A 137 0.01 -13.21 -12.91
N ASP A 138 0.10 -14.48 -12.51
CA ASP A 138 -1.04 -15.40 -12.50
C ASP A 138 -1.96 -15.04 -11.33
N ILE A 139 -3.23 -14.77 -11.64
CA ILE A 139 -4.25 -14.40 -10.65
C ILE A 139 -5.27 -15.54 -10.53
N SER A 140 -5.40 -16.10 -9.33
CA SER A 140 -6.38 -17.13 -8.99
C SER A 140 -7.47 -16.57 -8.07
N TYR A 141 -8.65 -17.18 -8.14
CA TYR A 141 -9.78 -16.87 -7.28
C TYR A 141 -10.02 -18.05 -6.34
N GLU A 142 -9.72 -17.87 -5.06
CA GLU A 142 -9.77 -18.92 -4.05
C GLU A 142 -10.80 -18.54 -2.98
N GLY A 143 -12.08 -18.85 -3.23
CA GLY A 143 -13.16 -18.48 -2.31
C GLY A 143 -13.28 -16.97 -2.14
N ASP A 144 -13.05 -16.47 -0.92
CA ASP A 144 -13.08 -15.05 -0.57
C ASP A 144 -11.71 -14.34 -0.71
N HIS A 145 -10.73 -14.98 -1.37
CA HIS A 145 -9.40 -14.41 -1.62
C HIS A 145 -9.06 -14.34 -3.11
N TYR A 146 -8.14 -13.43 -3.39
CA TYR A 146 -7.31 -13.42 -4.59
C TYR A 146 -5.97 -14.08 -4.25
N GLY A 147 -5.56 -15.04 -5.07
CA GLY A 147 -4.20 -15.57 -5.09
C GLY A 147 -3.41 -14.92 -6.22
N PHE A 148 -2.17 -14.60 -5.95
CA PHE A 148 -1.26 -13.98 -6.90
C PHE A 148 0.05 -14.76 -6.93
N LYS A 149 0.55 -15.06 -8.12
CA LYS A 149 1.84 -15.71 -8.31
C LYS A 149 2.59 -15.01 -9.45
N ALA A 150 3.76 -14.49 -9.15
CA ALA A 150 4.61 -13.87 -10.16
C ALA A 150 5.08 -14.96 -11.14
N GLY A 151 4.67 -14.82 -12.41
CA GLY A 151 5.12 -15.67 -13.50
C GLY A 151 6.43 -15.16 -14.12
N LYS A 152 6.80 -15.75 -15.25
CA LYS A 152 7.85 -15.17 -16.11
C LYS A 152 7.23 -14.00 -16.85
N THR A 153 7.74 -12.80 -16.63
CA THR A 153 7.19 -11.58 -17.25
C THR A 153 7.31 -11.67 -18.77
N ALA A 154 6.16 -11.63 -19.46
CA ALA A 154 6.10 -11.68 -20.93
C ALA A 154 6.26 -10.28 -21.56
N GLU A 155 5.79 -9.24 -20.87
CA GLU A 155 5.75 -7.87 -21.37
C GLU A 155 6.49 -6.89 -20.45
N SER A 156 7.18 -5.93 -21.05
CA SER A 156 7.90 -4.85 -20.36
C SER A 156 7.07 -3.57 -20.24
N ALA A 157 5.77 -3.63 -20.53
CA ALA A 157 4.87 -2.49 -20.48
C ALA A 157 3.53 -2.87 -19.87
N VAL A 158 2.90 -1.91 -19.20
CA VAL A 158 1.55 -2.03 -18.66
C VAL A 158 0.80 -0.74 -18.94
N ILE A 159 -0.47 -0.85 -19.31
CA ILE A 159 -1.37 0.29 -19.49
C ILE A 159 -2.41 0.21 -18.37
N LEU A 160 -2.52 1.28 -17.58
CA LEU A 160 -3.55 1.38 -16.55
C LEU A 160 -4.89 1.77 -17.19
N ASP A 161 -5.98 1.14 -16.71
CA ASP A 161 -7.34 1.39 -17.21
C ASP A 161 -7.86 2.79 -16.85
N GLU A 162 -7.27 3.40 -15.83
CA GLU A 162 -7.56 4.75 -15.34
C GLU A 162 -6.27 5.38 -14.79
N PHE A 163 -6.28 6.71 -14.61
CA PHE A 163 -5.23 7.43 -13.88
C PHE A 163 -5.34 7.10 -12.37
N SER A 164 -4.88 5.91 -12.02
CA SER A 164 -4.95 5.38 -10.66
C SER A 164 -3.64 5.66 -9.93
N VAL A 165 -3.69 6.52 -8.91
CA VAL A 165 -2.57 6.75 -7.99
C VAL A 165 -2.04 5.43 -7.45
N THR A 166 -2.89 4.67 -6.74
CA THR A 166 -2.45 3.42 -6.11
C THR A 166 -2.14 2.33 -7.14
N GLY A 167 -2.79 2.35 -8.30
CA GLY A 167 -2.45 1.47 -9.42
C GLY A 167 -1.02 1.70 -9.89
N THR A 168 -0.65 2.95 -10.09
CA THR A 168 0.70 3.37 -10.49
C THR A 168 1.73 3.00 -9.43
N GLU A 169 1.48 3.35 -8.17
CA GLU A 169 2.37 3.03 -7.04
C GLU A 169 2.60 1.52 -6.93
N ASN A 170 1.56 0.69 -7.03
CA ASN A 170 1.71 -0.76 -6.96
C ASN A 170 2.57 -1.32 -8.11
N MET A 171 2.40 -0.80 -9.32
CA MET A 171 3.21 -1.21 -10.46
C MET A 171 4.67 -0.79 -10.27
N MET A 172 4.92 0.40 -9.73
CA MET A 172 6.28 0.86 -9.40
C MET A 172 6.93 -0.04 -8.34
N LEU A 173 6.20 -0.34 -7.26
CA LEU A 173 6.68 -1.23 -6.19
C LEU A 173 7.00 -2.62 -6.72
N PHE A 174 6.14 -3.19 -7.57
CA PHE A 174 6.37 -4.49 -8.16
C PHE A 174 7.55 -4.51 -9.13
N ALA A 175 7.63 -3.49 -10.00
CA ALA A 175 8.67 -3.34 -11.02
C ALA A 175 10.07 -3.12 -10.42
N ALA A 176 10.17 -2.56 -9.20
CA ALA A 176 11.43 -2.21 -8.56
C ALA A 176 12.42 -3.37 -8.37
N LEU A 177 11.92 -4.62 -8.30
CA LEU A 177 12.77 -5.82 -8.20
C LEU A 177 12.72 -6.70 -9.46
N GLN A 178 12.05 -6.25 -10.52
CA GLN A 178 12.06 -6.97 -11.79
C GLN A 178 13.39 -6.73 -12.51
N PRO A 179 13.99 -7.77 -13.13
CA PRO A 179 15.26 -7.61 -13.83
C PRO A 179 15.16 -6.80 -15.12
N GLN A 180 13.98 -6.78 -15.75
CA GLN A 180 13.69 -6.05 -16.97
C GLN A 180 13.15 -4.64 -16.69
N LYS A 181 13.38 -3.72 -17.63
CA LYS A 181 12.73 -2.41 -17.64
C LYS A 181 11.21 -2.59 -17.75
N THR A 182 10.45 -1.86 -16.94
CA THR A 182 8.99 -1.76 -17.04
C THR A 182 8.57 -0.34 -17.45
N VAL A 183 7.62 -0.24 -18.38
CA VAL A 183 7.02 1.02 -18.84
C VAL A 183 5.57 1.07 -18.38
N ILE A 184 5.24 1.98 -17.47
CA ILE A 184 3.87 2.20 -17.00
C ILE A 184 3.26 3.33 -17.83
N ARG A 185 2.23 3.01 -18.62
CA ARG A 185 1.47 3.97 -19.44
C ARG A 185 0.17 4.33 -18.76
N ALA A 186 -0.30 5.55 -19.00
CA ALA A 186 -1.40 6.16 -18.24
C ALA A 186 -1.14 6.16 -16.72
N ALA A 187 0.14 6.26 -16.35
CA ALA A 187 0.55 6.50 -14.97
C ALA A 187 -0.07 7.80 -14.46
N ASP A 188 -0.47 7.78 -13.20
CA ASP A 188 -0.88 8.98 -12.49
C ASP A 188 0.34 9.88 -12.22
N ALA A 189 0.11 11.18 -12.02
CA ALA A 189 1.16 12.19 -11.84
C ALA A 189 0.96 13.01 -10.55
N ASP A 190 0.17 12.50 -9.60
CA ASP A 190 0.01 13.07 -8.28
C ASP A 190 1.34 13.08 -7.51
N TYR A 191 1.48 13.98 -6.55
CA TYR A 191 2.78 14.32 -5.94
C TYR A 191 3.46 13.17 -5.18
N GLN A 192 2.68 12.14 -4.78
CA GLN A 192 3.19 10.97 -4.09
C GLN A 192 3.69 9.85 -5.01
N VAL A 193 3.37 9.91 -6.30
CA VAL A 193 3.75 8.93 -7.34
C VAL A 193 5.12 9.29 -7.91
#